data_AF-A0AAU6Q815-F1
#
_entry.id   AF-A0AAU6Q815-F1
#
_cell.length_a   1.000
_cell.length_b   1.000
_cell.length_c   1.000
_cell.angle_alpha   90.00
_cell.angle_beta   90.00
_cell.angle_gamma   90.00
#
_symmetry.space_group_name_H-M   'P 1'
#
loop_
_entity.id
_entity.type
_entity.pdbx_description
1 polymer ?
#
loop_
_entity_poly.entity_id
_entity_poly.type
_entity_poly.pdbx_seq_one_letter_code
_entity_poly.pdbx_strand_id
1 'polypeptide(L)' 'MKPLPIGSRVRISSVSGLTSNFTGTVTAPVPWRTVPGMYGPPRRDECCVRLDPGQQAAVFGAHVFMSERRLIPLEA' A
#
# COMPACT_ATOMS: atom_id res chain seq x y z
N MET A 1 8.44 7.99 -13.09
CA MET A 1 8.70 6.65 -12.53
C MET A 1 7.82 5.66 -13.26
N LYS A 2 8.33 4.46 -13.53
CA LYS A 2 7.54 3.37 -14.12
C LYS A 2 6.66 2.78 -13.01
N PRO A 3 5.38 2.46 -13.27
CA PRO A 3 4.51 1.88 -12.25
C PRO A 3 5.05 0.56 -11.72
N LEU A 4 4.82 0.28 -10.44
CA LEU A 4 5.20 -1.01 -9.85
C LEU A 4 4.27 -2.11 -10.38
N PRO A 5 4.81 -3.23 -10.88
CA PRO A 5 3.97 -4.30 -11.39
C PRO A 5 3.17 -4.98 -10.27
N ILE A 6 1.98 -5.48 -10.62
CA ILE A 6 1.19 -6.33 -9.73
C ILE A 6 2.02 -7.57 -9.36
N GLY A 7 2.00 -7.94 -8.09
CA GLY A 7 2.81 -9.02 -7.53
C GLY A 7 4.16 -8.56 -6.97
N SER A 8 4.58 -7.31 -7.19
CA SER A 8 5.79 -6.78 -6.57
C SER A 8 5.68 -6.76 -5.06
N ARG A 9 6.67 -7.34 -4.36
CA ARG A 9 6.84 -7.13 -2.92
C ARG A 9 7.44 -5.76 -2.67
N VAL A 10 6.88 -5.06 -1.71
CA VAL A 10 7.26 -3.69 -1.38
C VAL A 10 7.32 -3.51 0.13
N ARG A 11 8.16 -2.59 0.56
CA ARG A 11 8.14 -1.99 1.88
C ARG A 11 7.66 -0.56 1.76
N ILE A 12 6.74 -0.16 2.63
CA ILE A 12 6.27 1.21 2.75
C ILE A 12 7.34 2.01 3.49
N SER A 13 8.01 2.88 2.75
CA SER A 13 8.93 3.86 3.28
C SER A 13 8.16 5.04 3.84
N SER A 14 8.41 5.38 5.09
CA SER A 14 7.79 6.52 5.72
C SER A 14 8.87 7.36 6.38
N VAL A 15 8.92 8.62 5.97
CA VAL A 15 9.68 9.65 6.70
C VAL A 15 8.81 10.27 7.81
N SER A 16 7.56 9.83 8.00
CA SER A 16 6.66 10.16 9.13
C SER A 16 5.33 9.39 8.99
N GLY A 17 5.02 8.39 9.83
CA GLY A 17 3.70 7.75 9.84
C GLY A 17 3.62 6.25 10.18
N LEU A 18 2.44 5.87 10.70
CA LEU A 18 2.00 4.59 11.31
C LEU A 18 2.16 3.30 10.49
N THR A 19 2.34 3.38 9.18
CA THR A 19 2.58 2.22 8.29
C THR A 19 4.05 2.10 7.85
N SER A 20 4.94 2.85 8.51
CA SER A 20 6.38 2.79 8.23
C SER A 20 6.91 1.36 8.40
N ASN A 21 7.71 0.94 7.43
CA ASN A 21 8.33 -0.38 7.38
C ASN A 21 7.36 -1.54 7.22
N PHE A 22 6.06 -1.30 7.05
CA PHE A 22 5.16 -2.38 6.68
C PHE A 22 5.49 -2.87 5.29
N THR A 23 5.42 -4.18 5.13
CA THR A 23 5.63 -4.92 3.91
C THR A 23 4.30 -5.43 3.37
N GLY A 24 4.28 -5.61 2.07
CA GLY A 24 3.11 -6.12 1.39
C GLY A 24 3.38 -6.35 -0.08
N THR A 25 2.31 -6.69 -0.79
CA THR A 25 2.36 -6.98 -2.22
C THR A 25 1.48 -6.00 -2.98
N VAL A 26 1.98 -5.47 -4.09
CA VAL A 26 1.19 -4.65 -5.02
C VAL A 26 0.12 -5.54 -5.65
N THR A 27 -1.13 -5.08 -5.61
CA THR A 27 -2.29 -5.85 -6.09
C THR A 27 -3.14 -5.03 -7.05
N ALA A 28 -4.07 -5.70 -7.73
CA ALA A 28 -5.12 -4.99 -8.44
C ALA A 28 -5.91 -4.10 -7.45
N PRO A 29 -6.35 -2.90 -7.86
CA PRO A 29 -7.05 -1.99 -6.98
C PRO A 29 -8.38 -2.58 -6.53
N VAL A 30 -8.60 -2.58 -5.21
CA VAL A 30 -9.91 -2.87 -4.60
C VAL A 30 -10.77 -1.60 -4.58
N PRO A 31 -12.11 -1.70 -4.49
CA PRO A 31 -12.95 -0.52 -4.34
C PRO A 31 -12.54 0.29 -3.10
N TRP A 32 -12.17 1.56 -3.27
CA TRP A 32 -11.64 2.39 -2.18
C TRP A 32 -12.58 2.50 -0.97
N ARG A 33 -13.90 2.38 -1.19
CA ARG A 33 -14.92 2.39 -0.15
C ARG A 33 -14.83 1.21 0.81
N THR A 34 -14.15 0.13 0.43
CA THR A 34 -13.93 -1.04 1.30
C THR A 34 -12.65 -0.93 2.12
N VAL A 35 -11.86 0.13 1.94
CA VAL A 35 -10.60 0.33 2.65
C VAL A 35 -10.82 1.28 3.84
N PRO A 36 -10.58 0.82 5.08
CA PRO A 36 -10.69 1.67 6.26
C PRO A 36 -9.84 2.95 6.16
N GLY A 37 -10.41 4.09 6.56
CA GLY A 37 -9.73 5.38 6.54
C GLY A 37 -9.68 6.08 5.17
N MET A 38 -10.25 5.49 4.11
CA MET A 38 -10.38 6.14 2.80
C MET A 38 -11.69 6.95 2.71
N TYR A 39 -11.56 8.25 2.47
CA TYR A 39 -12.71 9.17 2.30
C TYR A 39 -12.97 9.59 0.85
N GLY A 40 -12.11 9.15 -0.08
CA GLY A 40 -12.22 9.46 -1.50
C GLY A 40 -11.47 8.44 -2.35
N PRO A 41 -11.54 8.56 -3.68
CA PRO A 41 -10.79 7.67 -4.57
C PRO A 41 -9.28 7.87 -4.44
N PRO A 42 -8.46 6.82 -4.68
CA PRO A 42 -7.01 6.94 -4.71
C PRO A 42 -6.55 7.87 -5.82
N ARG A 43 -5.41 8.52 -5.60
CA ARG A 43 -4.77 9.40 -6.58
C ARG A 43 -4.14 8.59 -7.71
N ARG A 44 -3.87 9.27 -8.83
CA ARG A 44 -3.28 8.64 -10.03
C ARG A 44 -1.88 8.04 -9.76
N ASP A 45 -1.16 8.55 -8.77
CA ASP A 45 0.17 8.09 -8.37
C ASP A 45 0.15 7.09 -7.19
N GLU A 46 -1.04 6.69 -6.74
CA GLU A 46 -1.22 5.71 -5.67
C GLU A 46 -1.55 4.33 -6.23
N CYS A 47 -0.97 3.30 -5.62
CA CYS A 47 -1.29 1.91 -5.91
C CYS A 47 -1.83 1.20 -4.68
N CYS A 48 -2.58 0.12 -4.92
CA CYS A 48 -3.13 -0.73 -3.88
C CYS A 48 -2.10 -1.76 -3.43
N VAL A 49 -1.77 -1.74 -2.14
CA VAL A 49 -0.87 -2.70 -1.50
C VAL A 49 -1.68 -3.53 -0.51
N ARG A 50 -1.61 -4.86 -0.66
CA ARG A 50 -2.10 -5.78 0.36
C ARG A 50 -0.99 -5.99 1.40
N LEU A 51 -1.24 -5.58 2.64
CA LEU A 51 -0.30 -5.74 3.74
C LEU A 51 -0.12 -7.23 4.09
N ASP A 52 1.11 -7.59 4.48
CA ASP A 52 1.40 -8.94 4.92
C ASP A 52 0.59 -9.31 6.19
N PRO A 53 0.27 -10.60 6.39
CA PRO A 53 -0.45 -11.04 7.57
C PRO A 53 0.26 -10.59 8.86
N GLY A 54 -0.50 -10.09 9.84
CA GLY A 54 0.03 -9.60 11.11
C GLY A 54 0.54 -8.16 11.12
N GLN A 55 0.67 -7.51 9.96
CA GLN A 55 0.99 -6.07 9.87
C GLN A 55 -0.26 -5.18 9.72
N GLN A 56 -1.43 -5.79 9.78
CA GLN A 56 -2.71 -5.12 9.60
C GLN A 56 -3.10 -4.47 10.93
N ALA A 57 -3.15 -3.14 10.97
CA ALA A 57 -3.72 -2.44 12.12
C ALA A 57 -5.24 -2.30 11.95
N ALA A 58 -5.95 -2.18 13.08
CA ALA A 58 -7.40 -1.92 13.09
C ALA A 58 -7.81 -0.69 12.26
N VAL A 59 -6.88 0.25 12.05
CA VAL A 59 -7.09 1.51 11.31
C VAL A 59 -6.96 1.34 9.80
N PHE A 60 -6.10 0.43 9.32
CA PHE A 60 -5.76 0.32 7.89
C PHE A 60 -6.40 -0.90 7.21
N GLY A 61 -6.73 -1.94 7.98
CA GLY A 61 -7.20 -3.20 7.41
C GLY A 61 -6.12 -3.91 6.57
N ALA A 62 -6.57 -4.73 5.61
CA ALA A 62 -5.69 -5.57 4.79
C ALA A 62 -5.08 -4.85 3.58
N HIS A 63 -5.72 -3.78 3.10
CA HIS A 63 -5.29 -3.06 1.91
C HIS A 63 -5.06 -1.59 2.24
N VAL A 64 -4.04 -1.01 1.63
CA VAL A 64 -3.78 0.44 1.70
C VAL A 64 -3.50 0.98 0.31
N PHE A 65 -3.91 2.22 0.08
CA PHE A 65 -3.46 2.98 -1.07
C PHE A 65 -2.26 3.82 -0.67
N MET A 66 -1.18 3.72 -1.43
CA MET A 66 0.08 4.40 -1.13
C MET A 66 0.70 4.92 -2.41
N SER A 67 1.25 6.14 -2.34
CA SER A 67 2.00 6.70 -3.47
C SER A 67 3.18 5.80 -3.80
N GLU A 68 3.38 5.50 -5.09
CA GLU A 68 4.50 4.66 -5.54
C GLU A 68 5.86 5.20 -5.09
N ARG A 69 5.97 6.52 -4.88
CA ARG A 69 7.19 7.17 -4.40
C ARG A 69 7.57 6.77 -2.97
N ARG A 70 6.60 6.24 -2.21
CA ARG A 70 6.77 5.77 -0.84
C ARG A 70 6.94 4.26 -0.77
N LEU A 71 6.97 3.57 -1.89
CA LEU A 71 7.17 2.13 -1.95
C LEU A 71 8.59 1.82 -2.37
N ILE A 72 9.28 1.06 -1.54
CA ILE A 72 10.60 0.52 -1.84
C ILE A 72 10.39 -0.93 -2.26
N PRO A 73 10.71 -1.30 -3.52
CA PRO A 73 10.70 -2.70 -3.94
C PRO A 73 11.59 -3.52 -3.02
N LEU A 74 11.06 -4.65 -2.55
CA LEU A 74 11.86 -5.69 -1.93
C LEU A 74 12.18 -6.67 -3.05
N GLU A 75 13.45 -6.82 -3.41
CA GLU A 75 13.85 -7.88 -4.33
C GLU A 75 13.40 -9.24 -3.76
N ALA A 76 12.94 -10.11 -4.67
CA ALA A 76 12.48 -11.45 -4.32
C ALA A 76 13.66 -12.38 -4.09
#